data_AF-A0A913WPG0-F1
#
_entry.id   AF-A0A913WPG0-F1
#
_cell.length_a   1.000
_cell.length_b   1.000
_cell.length_c   1.000
_cell.angle_alpha   90.00
_cell.angle_beta   90.00
_cell.angle_gamma   90.00
#
_symmetry.space_group_name_H-M   'P 1'
#
loop_
_entity.id
_entity.type
_entity.pdbx_description
1 polymer ?
#
loop_
_entity_poly.entity_id
_entity_poly.type
_entity_poly.pdbx_seq_one_letter_code
_entity_poly.pdbx_strand_id
1 'polypeptide(L)'
;MYDSECLARLNSTEDTVGILFELNVSYLRSSTGEKSEVSCGWCLLKLFEDTGIPAPNKNFELPVNGGTPFDENYIELDGSVSVRETPSRFQSIVRSNQQPRLVVKLISVNKSTKDIHDTLPESILTCHQYAQFIGQYREITAEVLFHDGRDQFSTDLITDPVISTFPSSLRFTDIMDALKRRWENRNKKELKRSQRRVTSVMKNFFREVYMDSVYPLLNSAQLPPFIWGDTNRETERLRIILDYEARSTLENLFSTERLHKPFNIDRVTFNVVSKHSIT
;
A
#
# COMPACT_ATOMS: atom_id res chain seq x y z
N MET A 1 -4.11 9.76 -3.59
CA MET A 1 -3.87 9.88 -5.05
C MET A 1 -3.20 8.59 -5.45
N TYR A 2 -3.89 7.72 -6.18
CA TYR A 2 -3.46 6.32 -6.35
C TYR A 2 -2.17 6.23 -7.17
N ASP A 3 -1.10 5.75 -6.55
CA ASP A 3 0.15 5.47 -7.25
C ASP A 3 -0.05 4.23 -8.13
N SER A 4 0.22 4.38 -9.42
CA SER A 4 0.11 3.29 -10.40
C SER A 4 1.20 2.23 -10.28
N GLU A 5 2.15 2.41 -9.36
CA GLU A 5 3.31 1.53 -9.19
C GLU A 5 3.22 0.76 -7.87
N CYS A 6 3.09 -0.56 -8.01
CA CYS A 6 3.14 -1.50 -6.89
C CYS A 6 4.51 -2.18 -6.85
N LEU A 7 4.95 -2.52 -5.65
CA LEU A 7 6.08 -3.38 -5.38
C LEU A 7 5.55 -4.72 -4.87
N ALA A 8 5.87 -5.79 -5.59
CA ALA A 8 5.68 -7.17 -5.17
C ALA A 8 7.04 -7.81 -4.93
N ARG A 9 7.25 -8.35 -3.73
CA ARG A 9 8.40 -9.17 -3.37
C ARG A 9 7.86 -10.48 -2.80
N LEU A 10 8.48 -11.58 -3.18
CA LEU A 10 8.04 -12.93 -2.84
C LEU A 10 9.27 -13.79 -2.59
N ASN A 11 9.19 -14.68 -1.61
CA ASN A 11 10.19 -15.72 -1.38
C ASN A 11 9.73 -17.06 -1.99
N SER A 12 9.46 -17.05 -3.28
CA SER A 12 9.09 -18.26 -4.02
C SER A 12 9.49 -18.10 -5.49
N THR A 13 9.80 -19.21 -6.13
CA THR A 13 10.05 -19.33 -7.58
C THR A 13 9.08 -20.30 -8.22
N GLU A 14 7.99 -20.64 -7.54
CA GLU A 14 6.97 -21.55 -8.07
C GLU A 14 6.21 -20.91 -9.24
N ASP A 15 5.97 -21.70 -10.27
CA ASP A 15 5.23 -21.33 -11.49
C ASP A 15 3.71 -21.13 -11.26
N THR A 16 3.24 -21.56 -10.09
CA THR A 16 1.88 -21.36 -9.58
C THR A 16 1.66 -19.94 -9.06
N VAL A 17 2.72 -19.16 -8.86
CA VAL A 17 2.63 -17.82 -8.29
C VAL A 17 2.41 -16.76 -9.37
N GLY A 18 1.38 -15.94 -9.18
CA GLY A 18 1.03 -14.86 -10.08
C GLY A 18 0.39 -13.67 -9.38
N ILE A 19 0.31 -12.55 -10.08
CA ILE A 19 -0.47 -11.37 -9.66
C ILE A 19 -1.82 -11.43 -10.34
N LEU A 20 -2.86 -11.58 -9.54
CA LEU A 20 -4.25 -11.53 -9.98
C LEU A 20 -4.72 -10.07 -9.98
N PHE A 21 -5.24 -9.63 -11.12
CA PHE A 21 -5.89 -8.34 -11.28
C PHE A 21 -7.39 -8.57 -11.44
N GLU A 22 -8.17 -8.02 -10.51
CA GLU A 22 -9.63 -7.94 -10.60
C GLU A 22 -10.02 -6.52 -10.99
N LEU A 23 -10.81 -6.40 -12.04
CA LEU A 23 -11.36 -5.13 -12.50
C LEU A 23 -12.77 -5.01 -11.95
N ASN A 24 -13.00 -3.94 -11.20
CA ASN A 24 -14.29 -3.70 -10.57
C ASN A 24 -14.82 -2.33 -10.95
N VAL A 25 -16.15 -2.23 -11.04
CA VAL A 25 -16.86 -0.95 -11.16
C VAL A 25 -17.68 -0.74 -9.89
N SER A 26 -17.38 0.34 -9.19
CA SER A 26 -18.22 0.83 -8.10
C SER A 26 -19.34 1.72 -8.67
N TYR A 27 -20.57 1.53 -8.20
CA TYR A 27 -21.72 2.35 -8.61
C TYR A 27 -22.61 2.73 -7.42
N LEU A 28 -23.38 3.79 -7.63
CA LEU A 28 -24.41 4.26 -6.69
C LEU A 28 -25.77 4.14 -7.37
N ARG A 29 -26.66 3.32 -6.82
CA ARG A 29 -28.01 3.13 -7.33
C ARG A 29 -28.86 4.35 -6.97
N SER A 30 -29.19 5.18 -7.96
CA SER A 30 -29.93 6.45 -7.75
C SER A 30 -31.27 6.30 -7.03
N SER A 31 -31.97 5.17 -7.21
CA SER A 31 -33.29 4.95 -6.61
C SER A 31 -33.27 4.63 -5.12
N THR A 32 -32.18 4.07 -4.61
CA THR A 32 -32.05 3.61 -3.21
C THR A 32 -30.95 4.33 -2.45
N GLY A 33 -30.03 4.99 -3.17
CA GLY A 33 -28.78 5.49 -2.61
C GLY A 33 -27.80 4.36 -2.24
N GLU A 34 -28.10 3.11 -2.59
CA GLU A 34 -27.25 1.96 -2.27
C GLU A 34 -25.98 1.99 -3.12
N LYS A 35 -24.85 1.78 -2.46
CA LYS A 35 -23.56 1.65 -3.12
C LYS A 35 -23.17 0.19 -3.22
N SER A 36 -22.71 -0.22 -4.39
CA SER A 36 -22.28 -1.58 -4.64
C SER A 36 -21.11 -1.60 -5.63
N GLU A 37 -20.48 -2.76 -5.74
CA GLU A 37 -19.34 -3.03 -6.61
C GLU A 37 -19.67 -4.27 -7.44
N VAL A 38 -19.33 -4.25 -8.72
CA VAL A 38 -19.49 -5.38 -9.63
C VAL A 38 -18.16 -5.66 -10.29
N SER A 39 -17.72 -6.91 -10.22
CA SER A 39 -16.58 -7.39 -11.00
C SER A 39 -16.94 -7.36 -12.48
N CYS A 40 -16.08 -6.71 -13.26
CA CYS A 40 -16.21 -6.58 -14.71
C CYS A 40 -15.15 -7.40 -15.46
N GLY A 41 -14.33 -8.16 -14.74
CA GLY A 41 -13.41 -9.13 -15.31
C GLY A 41 -12.10 -9.24 -14.53
N TRP A 42 -11.25 -10.16 -14.96
CA TRP A 42 -9.99 -10.43 -14.28
C TRP A 42 -8.91 -10.89 -15.25
N CYS A 43 -7.65 -10.76 -14.83
CA CYS A 43 -6.53 -11.36 -15.55
C CYS A 43 -5.41 -11.76 -14.59
N LEU A 44 -4.57 -12.72 -14.99
CA LEU A 44 -3.48 -13.25 -14.18
C LEU A 44 -2.14 -13.01 -14.89
N LEU A 45 -1.20 -12.38 -14.19
CA LEU A 45 0.20 -12.31 -14.61
C LEU A 45 1.00 -13.35 -13.85
N LYS A 46 1.42 -14.42 -14.53
CA LYS A 46 2.40 -15.37 -13.98
C LYS A 46 3.74 -14.67 -13.75
N LEU A 47 4.35 -14.91 -12.60
CA LEU A 47 5.65 -14.31 -12.25
C LEU A 47 6.83 -15.20 -12.59
N PHE A 48 6.59 -16.49 -12.82
CA PHE A 48 7.60 -17.47 -13.20
C PHE A 48 7.07 -18.32 -14.36
N GLU A 49 7.98 -18.72 -15.25
CA GLU A 49 7.72 -19.78 -16.22
C GLU A 49 7.69 -21.13 -15.51
N ASP A 50 7.15 -22.16 -16.17
CA ASP A 50 7.08 -23.54 -15.65
C ASP A 50 8.49 -24.13 -15.34
N THR A 51 9.55 -23.47 -15.82
CA THR A 51 10.97 -23.78 -15.54
C THR A 51 11.52 -23.09 -14.28
N GLY A 52 10.72 -22.25 -13.60
CA GLY A 52 11.14 -21.40 -12.48
C GLY A 52 11.86 -20.11 -12.89
N ILE A 53 11.98 -19.82 -14.19
CA ILE A 53 12.61 -18.59 -14.69
C ILE A 53 11.67 -17.39 -14.43
N PRO A 54 12.15 -16.29 -13.82
CA PRO A 54 11.32 -15.10 -13.59
C PRO A 54 10.81 -14.47 -14.88
N ALA A 55 9.58 -13.96 -14.83
CA ALA A 55 8.97 -13.23 -15.93
C ALA A 55 9.85 -12.03 -16.36
N PRO A 56 10.07 -11.82 -17.66
CA PRO A 56 10.96 -10.76 -18.13
C PRO A 56 10.39 -9.36 -17.87
N ASN A 57 11.28 -8.39 -17.68
CA ASN A 57 10.91 -6.98 -17.57
C ASN A 57 10.46 -6.43 -18.93
N LYS A 58 9.15 -6.45 -19.18
CA LYS A 58 8.52 -5.95 -20.41
C LYS A 58 7.08 -5.51 -20.15
N ASN A 59 6.44 -4.98 -21.19
CA ASN A 59 5.00 -4.78 -21.22
C ASN A 59 4.31 -6.11 -21.54
N PHE A 60 3.30 -6.44 -20.74
CA PHE A 60 2.40 -7.57 -20.93
C PHE A 60 1.02 -7.02 -21.30
N GLU A 61 0.41 -7.56 -22.33
CA GLU A 61 -0.99 -7.32 -22.65
C GLU A 61 -1.79 -8.56 -22.24
N LEU A 62 -2.48 -8.45 -21.11
CA LEU A 62 -3.22 -9.55 -20.50
C LEU A 62 -4.67 -9.49 -20.96
N PRO A 63 -5.21 -10.53 -21.61
CA PRO A 63 -6.62 -10.57 -21.96
C PRO A 63 -7.47 -10.58 -20.68
N VAL A 64 -8.52 -9.77 -20.67
CA VAL A 64 -9.48 -9.75 -19.57
C VAL A 64 -10.49 -10.88 -19.76
N ASN A 65 -10.65 -11.71 -18.73
CA ASN A 65 -11.58 -12.82 -18.64
C ASN A 65 -12.87 -12.37 -17.93
N GLY A 66 -14.01 -12.96 -18.30
CA GLY A 66 -15.28 -12.76 -17.61
C GLY A 66 -15.40 -13.61 -16.36
N GLY A 67 -16.47 -13.36 -15.60
CA GLY A 67 -16.74 -14.07 -14.35
C GLY A 67 -15.75 -13.74 -13.23
N THR A 68 -15.52 -14.72 -12.37
CA THR A 68 -14.55 -14.66 -11.28
C THR A 68 -13.36 -15.59 -11.55
N PRO A 69 -12.19 -15.34 -10.94
CA PRO A 69 -11.02 -16.21 -11.08
C PRO A 69 -11.21 -17.64 -10.56
N PHE A 70 -12.30 -17.89 -9.82
CA PHE A 70 -12.60 -19.16 -9.16
C PHE A 70 -13.67 -19.98 -9.89
N ASP A 71 -14.23 -19.46 -10.98
CA ASP A 71 -15.22 -20.19 -11.75
C ASP A 71 -14.58 -21.37 -12.48
N GLU A 72 -15.14 -22.58 -12.27
CA GLU A 72 -14.66 -23.81 -12.90
C GLU A 72 -14.85 -23.81 -14.42
N ASN A 73 -15.83 -23.05 -14.89
CA ASN A 73 -16.15 -22.91 -16.31
C ASN A 73 -15.71 -21.53 -16.80
N TYR A 74 -15.14 -21.47 -18.00
CA TYR A 74 -14.82 -20.20 -18.64
C TYR A 74 -16.10 -19.38 -18.86
N ILE A 75 -16.11 -18.17 -18.33
CA ILE A 75 -17.18 -17.20 -18.52
C ILE A 75 -16.70 -16.13 -19.51
N GLU A 76 -17.40 -16.00 -20.63
CA GLU A 76 -17.13 -14.93 -21.59
C GLU A 76 -17.42 -13.56 -20.99
N LEU A 77 -16.53 -12.59 -21.23
CA LEU A 77 -16.63 -11.22 -20.74
C LEU A 77 -17.89 -10.48 -21.26
N ASP A 78 -18.35 -10.82 -22.47
CA ASP A 78 -19.47 -10.16 -23.14
C ASP A 78 -20.40 -11.18 -23.83
N GLY A 79 -21.59 -11.38 -23.25
CA GLY A 79 -22.64 -12.21 -23.82
C GLY A 79 -23.37 -11.58 -25.02
N SER A 80 -23.19 -10.30 -25.33
CA SER A 80 -23.81 -9.64 -26.50
C SER A 80 -23.15 -10.02 -27.83
N VAL A 81 -21.96 -10.62 -27.77
CA VAL A 81 -21.27 -11.26 -28.91
C VAL A 81 -21.79 -12.69 -29.18
N SER A 82 -22.61 -13.24 -28.27
CA SER A 82 -23.18 -14.59 -28.35
C SER A 82 -24.52 -14.64 -29.12
N VAL A 83 -24.60 -14.01 -30.30
CA VAL A 83 -25.66 -14.37 -31.26
C VAL A 83 -25.19 -15.55 -32.11
N ARG A 84 -25.83 -16.68 -31.83
CA ARG A 84 -25.83 -17.99 -32.49
C ARG A 84 -25.64 -17.91 -34.02
N GLU A 85 -24.43 -18.09 -34.52
CA GLU A 85 -24.15 -18.57 -35.88
C GLU A 85 -22.67 -18.93 -36.00
N THR A 86 -22.36 -20.02 -36.70
CA THR A 86 -21.00 -20.53 -36.93
C THR A 86 -20.08 -19.42 -37.45
N PRO A 87 -19.07 -18.97 -36.67
CA PRO A 87 -18.31 -17.79 -37.04
C PRO A 87 -17.38 -18.10 -38.22
N SER A 88 -17.45 -17.25 -39.26
CA SER A 88 -16.43 -17.20 -40.31
C SER A 88 -15.06 -16.87 -39.70
N ARG A 89 -13.96 -17.42 -40.24
CA ARG A 89 -12.58 -17.15 -39.78
C ARG A 89 -12.23 -15.66 -39.72
N PHE A 90 -12.90 -14.82 -40.52
CA PHE A 90 -12.74 -13.36 -40.47
C PHE A 90 -13.45 -12.73 -39.28
N GLN A 91 -14.63 -13.24 -38.90
CA GLN A 91 -15.36 -12.78 -37.72
C GLN A 91 -14.64 -13.16 -36.42
N SER A 92 -13.95 -14.31 -36.37
CA SER A 92 -13.13 -14.67 -35.21
C SER A 92 -11.93 -13.73 -35.01
N ILE A 93 -11.32 -13.23 -36.10
CA ILE A 93 -10.22 -12.26 -36.06
C ILE A 93 -10.68 -10.89 -35.57
N VAL A 94 -11.87 -10.44 -36.01
CA VAL A 94 -12.48 -9.18 -35.53
C VAL A 94 -12.82 -9.29 -34.04
N ARG A 95 -13.34 -10.43 -33.58
CA ARG A 95 -13.63 -10.69 -32.16
C ARG A 95 -12.37 -10.67 -31.28
N SER A 96 -11.26 -11.28 -31.73
CA SER A 96 -10.00 -11.26 -30.97
C SER A 96 -9.38 -9.86 -30.82
N ASN A 97 -9.69 -8.94 -31.74
CA ASN A 97 -9.26 -7.53 -31.64
C ASN A 97 -10.16 -6.68 -30.74
N GLN A 98 -11.35 -7.16 -30.37
CA GLN A 98 -12.29 -6.44 -29.51
C GLN A 98 -12.19 -6.84 -28.04
N GLN A 99 -11.48 -7.93 -27.71
CA GLN A 99 -11.30 -8.35 -26.32
C GLN A 99 -10.51 -7.29 -25.54
N PRO A 100 -11.05 -6.75 -24.43
CA PRO A 100 -10.32 -5.83 -23.57
C PRO A 100 -9.04 -6.47 -23.02
N ARG A 101 -7.99 -5.66 -22.90
CA ARG A 101 -6.69 -6.08 -22.39
C ARG A 101 -6.20 -5.14 -21.29
N LEU A 102 -5.64 -5.70 -20.23
CA LEU A 102 -4.90 -4.95 -19.22
C LEU A 102 -3.43 -4.89 -19.64
N VAL A 103 -2.87 -3.68 -19.73
CA VAL A 103 -1.45 -3.48 -20.02
C VAL A 103 -0.69 -3.35 -18.70
N VAL A 104 0.17 -4.32 -18.40
CA VAL A 104 0.99 -4.34 -17.18
C VAL A 104 2.46 -4.29 -17.56
N LYS A 105 3.22 -3.39 -16.94
CA LYS A 105 4.67 -3.28 -17.17
C LYS A 105 5.43 -3.80 -15.97
N LEU A 106 6.26 -4.82 -16.18
CA LEU A 106 7.26 -5.24 -15.20
C LEU A 106 8.55 -4.42 -15.39
N ILE A 107 9.04 -3.86 -14.28
CA ILE A 107 10.21 -2.98 -14.26
C ILE A 107 11.22 -3.56 -13.27
N SER A 108 12.49 -3.61 -13.68
CA SER A 108 13.57 -3.97 -12.78
C SER A 108 13.73 -2.92 -11.68
N VAL A 109 13.93 -3.37 -10.45
CA VAL A 109 14.31 -2.51 -9.33
C VAL A 109 15.59 -1.73 -9.65
N ASN A 110 15.58 -0.42 -9.35
CA ASN A 110 16.75 0.44 -9.56
C ASN A 110 17.89 0.04 -8.61
N LYS A 111 19.11 -0.10 -9.15
CA LYS A 111 20.30 -0.40 -8.35
C LYS A 111 20.55 0.63 -7.25
N SER A 112 20.17 1.90 -7.44
CA SER A 112 20.36 2.94 -6.42
C SER A 112 19.43 2.82 -5.22
N THR A 113 18.34 2.06 -5.33
CA THR A 113 17.41 1.80 -4.21
C THR A 113 17.56 0.39 -3.65
N LYS A 114 18.55 -0.39 -4.14
CA LYS A 114 18.75 -1.79 -3.77
C LYS A 114 18.82 -1.98 -2.26
N ASP A 115 19.59 -1.14 -1.56
CA ASP A 115 19.75 -1.25 -0.10
C ASP A 115 18.40 -1.16 0.62
N ILE A 116 17.50 -0.27 0.19
CA ILE A 116 16.14 -0.17 0.74
C ILE A 116 15.36 -1.46 0.47
N HIS A 117 15.44 -2.01 -0.75
CA HIS A 117 14.72 -3.24 -1.10
C HIS A 117 15.24 -4.48 -0.36
N ASP A 118 16.52 -4.49 0.00
CA ASP A 118 17.14 -5.55 0.80
C ASP A 118 16.71 -5.49 2.27
N THR A 119 16.26 -4.33 2.77
CA THR A 119 15.69 -4.22 4.11
C THR A 119 14.23 -4.67 4.22
N LEU A 120 13.52 -4.89 3.10
CA LEU A 120 12.08 -5.21 3.11
C LEU A 120 11.80 -6.65 3.59
N PRO A 121 10.55 -6.95 3.98
CA PRO A 121 10.14 -8.31 4.31
C PRO A 121 10.34 -9.26 3.14
N GLU A 122 10.48 -10.55 3.44
CA GLU A 122 10.71 -11.59 2.43
C GLU A 122 9.59 -11.64 1.39
N SER A 123 8.34 -11.48 1.85
CA SER A 123 7.15 -11.40 1.00
C SER A 123 6.34 -10.16 1.37
N ILE A 124 6.08 -9.29 0.39
CA ILE A 124 5.28 -8.08 0.58
C ILE A 124 4.66 -7.62 -0.75
N LEU A 125 3.40 -7.18 -0.69
CA LEU A 125 2.73 -6.42 -1.73
C LEU A 125 2.36 -5.05 -1.16
N THR A 126 2.90 -3.99 -1.75
CA THR A 126 2.70 -2.60 -1.27
C THR A 126 2.82 -1.60 -2.41
N CYS A 127 2.40 -0.35 -2.20
CA CYS A 127 2.75 0.75 -3.08
C CYS A 127 4.28 0.95 -3.08
N HIS A 128 4.89 1.11 -4.26
CA HIS A 128 6.35 1.23 -4.39
C HIS A 128 6.93 2.34 -3.52
N GLN A 129 6.21 3.45 -3.41
CA GLN A 129 6.66 4.64 -2.68
C GLN A 129 6.71 4.43 -1.16
N TYR A 130 6.01 3.43 -0.64
CA TYR A 130 6.02 3.10 0.79
C TYR A 130 7.24 2.27 1.18
N ALA A 131 7.97 1.70 0.22
CA ALA A 131 9.14 0.86 0.46
C ALA A 131 10.20 1.55 1.33
N GLN A 132 10.48 2.83 1.10
CA GLN A 132 11.44 3.58 1.91
C GLN A 132 11.02 3.65 3.39
N PHE A 133 9.74 3.84 3.67
CA PHE A 133 9.22 3.95 5.04
C PHE A 133 9.20 2.60 5.74
N ILE A 134 8.86 1.54 5.01
CA ILE A 134 8.88 0.16 5.53
C ILE A 134 10.32 -0.25 5.86
N GLY A 135 11.29 0.10 5.01
CA GLY A 135 12.71 -0.12 5.29
C GLY A 135 13.19 0.59 6.56
N GLN A 136 12.89 1.90 6.69
CA GLN A 136 13.21 2.66 7.90
C GLN A 136 12.56 2.05 9.16
N TYR A 137 11.29 1.67 9.07
CA TYR A 137 10.58 1.00 10.17
C TYR A 137 11.28 -0.29 10.60
N ARG A 138 11.70 -1.14 9.65
CA ARG A 138 12.36 -2.42 9.95
C ARG A 138 13.72 -2.22 10.62
N GLU A 139 14.54 -1.28 10.11
CA GLU A 139 15.82 -0.96 10.74
C GLU A 139 15.65 -0.43 12.17
N ILE A 140 14.68 0.47 12.38
CA ILE A 140 14.38 1.01 13.70
C ILE A 140 13.87 -0.08 14.64
N THR A 141 12.98 -0.95 14.16
CA THR A 141 12.44 -2.06 14.95
C THR A 141 13.53 -3.03 15.36
N ALA A 142 14.44 -3.36 14.44
CA ALA A 142 15.61 -4.18 14.75
C ALA A 142 16.47 -3.53 15.84
N GLU A 143 16.81 -2.24 15.71
CA GLU A 143 17.59 -1.52 16.72
C GLU A 143 16.91 -1.52 18.10
N VAL A 144 15.60 -1.30 18.15
CA VAL A 144 14.84 -1.32 19.41
C VAL A 144 14.80 -2.73 20.01
N LEU A 145 14.74 -3.79 19.19
CA LEU A 145 14.72 -5.17 19.66
C LEU A 145 16.11 -5.66 20.10
N PHE A 146 17.17 -5.25 19.41
CA PHE A 146 18.56 -5.64 19.68
C PHE A 146 19.31 -4.69 20.62
N HIS A 147 18.66 -3.68 21.20
CA HIS A 147 19.32 -2.73 22.09
C HIS A 147 19.95 -3.46 23.30
N ASP A 148 21.27 -3.33 23.45
CA ASP A 148 22.20 -3.99 24.40
C ASP A 148 21.93 -3.77 25.91
N GLY A 149 20.74 -3.31 26.28
CA GLY A 149 20.34 -3.01 27.66
C GLY A 149 19.14 -3.81 28.17
N ARG A 150 18.51 -4.64 27.34
CA ARG A 150 17.42 -5.51 27.81
C ARG A 150 18.02 -6.80 28.32
N ASP A 151 17.92 -7.01 29.62
CA ASP A 151 18.13 -8.32 30.21
C ASP A 151 17.24 -9.35 29.49
N GLN A 152 17.76 -10.55 29.24
CA GLN A 152 17.04 -11.64 28.56
C GLN A 152 15.74 -12.00 29.30
N PHE A 153 15.63 -11.62 30.58
CA PHE A 153 14.48 -11.81 31.45
C PHE A 153 13.64 -10.53 31.70
N SER A 154 13.99 -9.41 31.06
CA SER A 154 13.19 -8.18 31.18
C SER A 154 11.79 -8.41 30.59
N THR A 155 10.77 -8.16 31.40
CA THR A 155 9.36 -8.14 30.98
C THR A 155 8.88 -6.73 30.66
N ASP A 156 9.81 -5.77 30.52
CA ASP A 156 9.47 -4.38 30.32
C ASP A 156 8.80 -4.18 28.96
N LEU A 157 7.78 -3.33 28.97
CA LEU A 157 7.07 -2.97 27.75
C LEU A 157 8.01 -2.19 26.83
N ILE A 158 8.02 -2.57 25.55
CA ILE A 158 8.71 -1.80 24.52
C ILE A 158 7.86 -0.59 24.17
N THR A 159 8.10 0.54 24.84
CA THR A 159 7.33 1.77 24.61
C THR A 159 7.96 2.62 23.51
N ASP A 160 7.49 2.45 22.29
CA ASP A 160 7.93 3.26 21.15
C ASP A 160 6.74 3.50 20.19
N PRO A 161 6.21 4.73 20.12
CA PRO A 161 5.01 5.03 19.34
C PRO A 161 5.20 4.78 17.84
N VAL A 162 6.41 5.01 17.31
CA VAL A 162 6.66 4.87 15.86
C VAL A 162 6.54 3.41 15.46
N ILE A 163 7.24 2.51 16.15
CA ILE A 163 7.19 1.08 15.80
C ILE A 163 5.85 0.43 16.19
N SER A 164 5.16 0.99 17.19
CA SER A 164 3.85 0.49 17.63
C SER A 164 2.74 0.82 16.63
N THR A 165 2.75 2.02 16.03
CA THR A 165 1.65 2.49 15.18
C THR A 165 1.94 2.46 13.69
N PHE A 166 3.21 2.44 13.26
CA PHE A 166 3.55 2.46 11.82
C PHE A 166 2.91 1.30 11.01
N PRO A 167 2.91 0.04 11.48
CA PRO A 167 2.25 -1.03 10.74
C PRO A 167 0.76 -0.77 10.51
N SER A 168 0.10 -0.12 11.46
CA SER A 168 -1.32 0.26 11.32
C SER A 168 -1.52 1.37 10.30
N SER A 169 -0.58 2.31 10.14
CA SER A 169 -0.70 3.37 9.12
C SER A 169 -0.69 2.83 7.69
N LEU A 170 -0.02 1.71 7.41
CA LEU A 170 0.00 1.11 6.06
C LEU A 170 -1.38 0.70 5.55
N ARG A 171 -2.38 0.59 6.43
CA ARG A 171 -3.78 0.28 6.08
C ARG A 171 -4.55 1.48 5.53
N PHE A 172 -3.99 2.68 5.68
CA PHE A 172 -4.67 3.93 5.36
C PHE A 172 -3.84 4.67 4.32
N THR A 173 -4.23 4.55 3.05
CA THR A 173 -3.52 5.15 1.92
C THR A 173 -3.41 6.66 2.05
N ASP A 174 -4.46 7.33 2.53
CA ASP A 174 -4.49 8.77 2.76
C ASP A 174 -3.51 9.23 3.85
N ILE A 175 -3.28 8.42 4.88
CA ILE A 175 -2.29 8.66 5.94
C ILE A 175 -0.87 8.45 5.40
N MET A 176 -0.65 7.41 4.61
CA MET A 176 0.65 7.17 3.97
C MET A 176 0.98 8.25 2.93
N ASP A 177 -0.02 8.75 2.21
CA ASP A 177 0.12 9.89 1.31
C ASP A 177 0.50 11.16 2.07
N ALA A 178 -0.07 11.39 3.26
CA ALA A 178 0.31 12.50 4.14
C ALA A 178 1.75 12.37 4.63
N LEU A 179 2.14 11.17 5.08
CA LEU A 179 3.53 10.87 5.47
C LEU A 179 4.50 11.21 4.33
N LYS A 180 4.19 10.74 3.12
CA LYS A 180 5.01 10.98 1.93
C LYS A 180 5.12 12.47 1.61
N ARG A 181 4.00 13.21 1.57
CA ARG A 181 4.01 14.66 1.31
C ARG A 181 4.87 15.40 2.32
N ARG A 182 4.71 15.07 3.61
CA ARG A 182 5.50 15.68 4.69
C ARG A 182 6.98 15.34 4.56
N TRP A 183 7.29 14.07 4.30
CA TRP A 183 8.64 13.57 4.08
C TRP A 183 9.34 14.29 2.93
N GLU A 184 8.73 14.35 1.75
CA GLU A 184 9.33 14.99 0.57
C GLU A 184 9.59 16.47 0.80
N ASN A 185 8.63 17.16 1.44
CA ASN A 185 8.75 18.58 1.77
C ASN A 185 9.91 18.84 2.76
N ARG A 186 9.93 18.13 3.90
CA ARG A 186 10.98 18.29 4.91
C ARG A 186 12.35 17.81 4.41
N ASN A 187 12.41 16.69 3.69
CA ASN A 187 13.66 16.13 3.17
C ASN A 187 14.35 17.11 2.20
N LYS A 188 13.55 17.82 1.39
CA LYS A 188 14.08 18.87 0.48
C LYS A 188 14.58 20.11 1.23
N LYS A 189 13.90 20.51 2.31
CA LYS A 189 14.20 21.75 3.05
C LYS A 189 15.29 21.60 4.11
N GLU A 190 15.31 20.48 4.81
CA GLU A 190 16.09 20.31 6.05
C GLU A 190 17.35 19.47 5.87
N LEU A 191 17.34 18.51 4.93
CA LEU A 191 18.45 17.58 4.74
C LEU A 191 19.36 17.94 3.57
N LYS A 192 20.67 18.04 3.86
CA LYS A 192 21.72 18.12 2.84
C LYS A 192 21.88 16.76 2.13
N ARG A 193 22.37 16.79 0.89
CA ARG A 193 22.62 15.56 0.10
C ARG A 193 23.54 14.55 0.80
N SER A 194 24.53 15.00 1.57
CA SER A 194 25.44 14.13 2.34
C SER A 194 24.73 13.42 3.49
N GLN A 195 23.83 14.11 4.18
CA GLN A 195 23.06 13.56 5.31
C GLN A 195 22.12 12.45 4.88
N ARG A 196 21.57 12.52 3.65
CA ARG A 196 20.65 11.51 3.10
C ARG A 196 21.28 10.13 2.91
N ARG A 197 22.61 10.03 2.97
CA ARG A 197 23.34 8.76 2.87
C ARG A 197 23.66 8.16 4.25
N VAL A 198 23.37 8.88 5.33
CA VAL A 198 23.69 8.45 6.69
C VAL A 198 22.45 7.80 7.31
N THR A 199 22.51 6.48 7.53
CA THR A 199 21.38 5.69 8.01
C THR A 199 20.81 6.21 9.33
N SER A 200 21.65 6.53 10.32
CA SER A 200 21.17 7.06 11.62
C SER A 200 20.42 8.38 11.49
N VAL A 201 20.86 9.27 10.59
CA VAL A 201 20.18 10.53 10.31
C VAL A 201 18.83 10.27 9.66
N MET A 202 18.75 9.35 8.70
CA MET A 202 17.49 9.02 8.01
C MET A 202 16.47 8.36 8.95
N LYS A 203 16.91 7.50 9.88
CA LYS A 203 16.05 6.89 10.89
C LYS A 203 15.46 7.94 11.84
N ASN A 204 16.29 8.84 12.35
CA ASN A 204 15.83 9.93 13.22
C ASN A 204 14.88 10.87 12.48
N PHE A 205 15.22 11.23 11.24
CA PHE A 205 14.38 12.04 10.39
C PHE A 205 13.02 11.36 10.12
N PHE A 206 12.99 10.04 9.90
CA PHE A 206 11.74 9.29 9.78
C PHE A 206 10.90 9.33 11.05
N ARG A 207 11.51 9.11 12.22
CA ARG A 207 10.81 9.21 13.50
C ARG A 207 10.18 10.60 13.67
N GLU A 208 10.94 11.66 13.42
CA GLU A 208 10.44 13.04 13.51
C GLU A 208 9.28 13.30 12.56
N VAL A 209 9.46 13.00 11.27
CA VAL A 209 8.42 13.23 10.25
C VAL A 209 7.16 12.45 10.60
N TYR A 210 7.30 11.19 11.03
CA TYR A 210 6.16 10.34 11.43
C TYR A 210 5.43 10.91 12.65
N MET A 211 6.16 11.31 13.69
CA MET A 211 5.60 11.88 14.92
C MET A 211 4.96 13.25 14.68
N ASP A 212 5.45 14.01 13.69
CA ASP A 212 4.90 15.32 13.35
C ASP A 212 3.62 15.26 12.49
N SER A 213 3.44 14.17 11.74
CA SER A 213 2.37 14.05 10.74
C SER A 213 1.40 12.92 11.05
N VAL A 214 1.85 11.67 10.96
CA VAL A 214 0.99 10.49 11.03
C VAL A 214 0.49 10.22 12.43
N TYR A 215 1.39 10.25 13.42
CA TYR A 215 1.02 9.85 14.79
C TYR A 215 -0.13 10.69 15.38
N PRO A 216 -0.16 12.02 15.23
CA PRO A 216 -1.27 12.84 15.70
C PRO A 216 -2.56 12.61 14.90
N LEU A 217 -2.46 12.35 13.60
CA LEU A 217 -3.62 12.01 12.74
C LEU A 217 -4.27 10.69 13.16
N LEU A 218 -3.48 9.64 13.39
CA LEU A 218 -3.99 8.33 13.86
C LEU A 218 -4.70 8.45 15.23
N ASN A 219 -4.23 9.37 16.07
CA ASN A 219 -4.77 9.64 17.39
C ASN A 219 -5.77 10.79 17.44
N SER A 220 -6.16 11.36 16.30
CA SER A 220 -7.22 12.36 16.22
C SER A 220 -8.58 11.71 16.44
N ALA A 221 -9.41 12.30 17.29
CA ALA A 221 -10.81 11.93 17.47
C ALA A 221 -11.70 12.52 16.35
N GLN A 222 -11.18 13.48 15.59
CA GLN A 222 -11.91 14.15 14.51
C GLN A 222 -11.77 13.41 13.18
N LEU A 223 -10.73 12.60 13.00
CA LEU A 223 -10.52 11.84 11.78
C LEU A 223 -11.50 10.65 11.73
N PRO A 224 -12.50 10.66 10.83
CA PRO A 224 -13.50 9.60 10.77
C PRO A 224 -12.86 8.29 10.25
N PRO A 225 -13.47 7.11 10.46
CA PRO A 225 -12.85 5.86 10.04
C PRO A 225 -12.68 5.80 8.52
N PHE A 226 -11.58 5.19 8.08
CA PHE A 226 -11.28 4.94 6.68
C PHE A 226 -12.22 3.86 6.14
N ILE A 227 -12.91 4.17 5.04
CA ILE A 227 -13.80 3.24 4.33
C ILE A 227 -13.36 3.28 2.88
N TRP A 228 -12.77 2.17 2.43
CA TRP A 228 -12.25 2.07 1.06
C TRP A 228 -13.36 2.29 0.04
N GLY A 229 -13.08 3.11 -0.96
CA GLY A 229 -13.97 3.37 -2.08
C GLY A 229 -15.05 4.40 -1.77
N ASP A 230 -15.34 4.76 -0.51
CA ASP A 230 -16.31 5.80 -0.14
C ASP A 230 -15.75 7.21 -0.40
N THR A 231 -16.04 7.74 -1.58
CA THR A 231 -15.61 9.08 -2.01
C THR A 231 -15.97 10.20 -1.04
N ASN A 232 -17.14 10.14 -0.39
CA ASN A 232 -17.52 11.17 0.58
C ASN A 232 -16.63 11.10 1.81
N ARG A 233 -16.44 9.87 2.34
CA ARG A 233 -15.57 9.64 3.49
C ARG A 233 -14.10 9.95 3.19
N GLU A 234 -13.61 9.56 2.01
CA GLU A 234 -12.27 9.88 1.53
C GLU A 234 -12.06 11.39 1.41
N THR A 235 -13.04 12.12 0.88
CA THR A 235 -12.99 13.59 0.76
C THR A 235 -13.00 14.27 2.13
N GLU A 236 -13.86 13.81 3.05
CA GLU A 236 -13.91 14.32 4.43
C GLU A 236 -12.58 14.12 5.15
N ARG A 237 -12.02 12.90 5.09
CA ARG A 237 -10.71 12.58 5.68
C ARG A 237 -9.60 13.41 5.06
N LEU A 238 -9.58 13.52 3.74
CA LEU A 238 -8.58 14.32 3.02
C LEU A 238 -8.62 15.78 3.46
N ARG A 239 -9.82 16.38 3.62
CA ARG A 239 -9.96 17.75 4.11
C ARG A 239 -9.34 17.93 5.49
N ILE A 240 -9.59 17.02 6.42
CA ILE A 240 -9.04 17.06 7.79
C ILE A 240 -7.51 16.91 7.75
N ILE A 241 -7.00 15.98 6.94
CA ILE A 241 -5.56 15.76 6.78
C ILE A 241 -4.87 17.01 6.23
N LEU A 242 -5.42 17.64 5.19
CA LEU A 242 -4.84 18.84 4.58
C LEU A 242 -4.89 20.04 5.54
N ASP A 243 -5.99 20.22 6.28
CA ASP A 243 -6.10 21.26 7.31
C ASP A 243 -5.08 21.05 8.44
N TYR A 244 -4.81 19.80 8.82
CA TYR A 244 -3.73 19.46 9.75
C TYR A 244 -2.35 19.82 9.17
N GLU A 245 -2.07 19.42 7.92
CA GLU A 245 -0.78 19.67 7.24
C GLU A 245 -0.49 21.17 7.02
N ALA A 246 -1.53 22.02 6.98
CA ALA A 246 -1.41 23.45 6.80
C ALA A 246 -0.87 24.20 8.04
N ARG A 247 -0.95 23.60 9.24
CA ARG A 247 -0.47 24.17 10.50
C ARG A 247 0.80 23.46 10.97
N SER A 248 1.55 24.10 11.86
CA SER A 248 2.68 23.41 12.51
C SER A 248 2.18 22.31 13.45
N THR A 249 3.01 21.31 13.72
CA THR A 249 2.64 20.19 14.62
C THR A 249 2.31 20.70 16.03
N LEU A 250 3.08 21.66 16.55
CA LEU A 250 2.83 22.24 17.87
C LEU A 250 1.51 23.02 17.90
N GLU A 251 1.21 23.82 16.88
CA GLU A 251 -0.08 24.51 16.77
C GLU A 251 -1.24 23.53 16.74
N ASN A 252 -1.11 22.40 16.03
CA ASN A 252 -2.15 21.38 16.03
C ASN A 252 -2.30 20.71 17.40
N LEU A 253 -1.20 20.32 18.06
CA LEU A 253 -1.25 19.60 19.34
C LEU A 253 -1.77 20.46 20.50
N PHE A 254 -1.51 21.77 20.48
CA PHE A 254 -1.97 22.69 21.52
C PHE A 254 -3.27 23.44 21.16
N SER A 255 -3.82 23.22 19.97
CA SER A 255 -5.08 23.85 19.58
C SER A 255 -6.26 23.28 20.36
N THR A 256 -7.09 24.16 20.91
CA THR A 256 -8.37 23.78 21.53
C THR A 256 -9.39 23.26 20.52
N GLU A 257 -9.18 23.52 19.23
CA GLU A 257 -10.04 23.03 18.14
C GLU A 257 -9.77 21.56 17.80
N ARG A 258 -8.65 20.97 18.26
CA ARG A 258 -8.26 19.60 17.94
C ARG A 258 -8.64 18.66 19.07
N LEU A 259 -9.45 17.66 18.74
CA LEU A 259 -9.81 16.59 19.68
C LEU A 259 -8.93 15.38 19.44
N HIS A 260 -8.33 14.86 20.51
CA HIS A 260 -7.52 13.65 20.48
C HIS A 260 -8.25 12.51 21.17
N LYS A 261 -8.00 11.29 20.72
CA LYS A 261 -8.50 10.08 21.36
C LYS A 261 -7.91 9.99 22.78
N PRO A 262 -8.64 9.41 23.75
CA PRO A 262 -8.08 9.12 25.06
C PRO A 262 -6.78 8.32 24.95
N PHE A 263 -5.86 8.57 25.89
CA PHE A 263 -4.62 7.82 26.00
C PHE A 263 -4.91 6.33 26.17
N ASN A 264 -4.18 5.51 25.43
CA ASN A 264 -4.21 4.06 25.56
C ASN A 264 -2.78 3.54 25.42
N ILE A 265 -2.31 2.80 26.43
CA ILE A 265 -0.96 2.24 26.50
C ILE A 265 -0.65 1.27 25.35
N ASP A 266 -1.67 0.59 24.82
CA ASP A 266 -1.54 -0.32 23.69
C ASP A 266 -1.11 0.40 22.40
N ARG A 267 -1.34 1.72 22.31
CA ARG A 267 -0.94 2.53 21.14
C ARG A 267 0.52 2.95 21.18
N VAL A 268 1.16 2.86 22.34
CA VAL A 268 2.57 3.23 22.51
C VAL A 268 3.45 2.04 22.79
N THR A 269 2.85 0.86 22.98
CA THR A 269 3.56 -0.38 23.32
C THR A 269 3.65 -1.29 22.10
N PHE A 270 4.87 -1.68 21.75
CA PHE A 270 5.13 -2.56 20.63
C PHE A 270 4.88 -4.01 21.04
N ASN A 271 3.96 -4.66 20.34
CA ASN A 271 3.65 -6.07 20.54
C ASN A 271 4.41 -6.92 19.52
N VAL A 272 5.54 -7.48 19.95
CA VAL A 272 6.44 -8.30 19.12
C VAL A 272 5.72 -9.51 18.50
N VAL A 273 4.80 -10.15 19.23
CA VAL A 273 4.07 -11.35 18.80
C VAL A 273 2.78 -11.04 18.03
N SER A 274 2.50 -9.78 17.73
CA SER A 274 1.28 -9.43 17.00
C SER A 274 1.38 -9.84 15.53
N LYS A 275 0.24 -10.23 14.94
CA LYS A 275 0.10 -10.46 13.49
C LYS A 275 0.37 -9.22 12.60
N HIS A 276 0.55 -8.06 13.22
CA HIS A 276 0.81 -6.79 12.55
C HIS A 276 2.29 -6.39 12.63
N SER A 277 3.11 -7.15 13.34
CA SER A 277 4.56 -7.00 13.29
C SER A 277 5.02 -7.33 11.89
N ILE A 278 5.57 -6.34 11.17
CA ILE A 278 6.12 -6.54 9.82
C ILE A 278 7.56 -7.04 10.01
N THR A 279 7.69 -8.25 10.54
CA THR A 279 8.94 -9.02 10.65
C THR A 279 9.27 -9.71 9.36
#